data_AF-H3KBF1-F1
#
_entry.id   AF-H3KBF1-F1
#
_cell.length_a   1.000
_cell.length_b   1.000
_cell.length_c   1.000
_cell.angle_alpha   90.00
_cell.angle_beta   90.00
_cell.angle_gamma   90.00
#
_symmetry.space_group_name_H-M   'P 1'
#
loop_
_entity.id
_entity.type
_entity.pdbx_description
1 polymer ?
#
loop_
_entity_poly.entity_id
_entity_poly.type
_entity_poly.pdbx_seq_one_letter_code
_entity_poly.pdbx_strand_id
1 'polypeptide(L)' 'MRRDLVTQVIVEWADGEVDNFATPFEAERYINAMLDELDVPTRAWLEDMAGNKKWDYDIVEDDDGVIRLID' A
#
# COMPACT_ATOMS: atom_id res chain seq x y z
N MET A 1 -22.39 10.20 -2.27
CA MET A 1 -21.10 10.09 -1.54
C MET A 1 -20.07 10.94 -2.30
N ARG A 2 -19.34 11.81 -1.62
CA ARG A 2 -18.35 12.72 -2.25
C ARG A 2 -17.10 11.89 -2.59
N ARG A 3 -16.65 11.90 -3.86
CA ARG A 3 -15.57 11.02 -4.36
C ARG A 3 -14.20 11.30 -3.74
N ASP A 4 -13.99 12.51 -3.21
CA ASP A 4 -12.77 12.94 -2.52
C ASP A 4 -12.69 12.50 -1.05
N LEU A 5 -13.79 11.99 -0.48
CA LEU A 5 -13.82 11.36 0.84
C LEU A 5 -13.52 9.86 0.77
N VAL A 6 -13.60 9.27 -0.43
CA VAL A 6 -13.27 7.86 -0.66
C VAL A 6 -11.81 7.80 -1.06
N THR A 7 -11.04 7.03 -0.31
CA THR A 7 -9.60 6.86 -0.50
C THR A 7 -9.26 5.41 -0.79
N GLN A 8 -8.10 5.20 -1.39
CA GLN A 8 -7.49 3.91 -1.64
C GLN A 8 -6.01 3.94 -1.24
N VAL A 9 -5.49 2.80 -0.82
CA VAL A 9 -4.07 2.58 -0.60
C VAL A 9 -3.48 2.05 -1.91
N ILE A 10 -2.41 2.67 -2.36
CA ILE A 10 -1.68 2.25 -3.54
C ILE A 10 -0.36 1.64 -3.11
N VAL A 11 0.03 0.54 -3.75
CA VAL A 11 1.30 -0.16 -3.56
C VAL A 11 1.99 -0.28 -4.91
N GLU A 12 3.23 0.21 -5.00
CA GLU A 12 4.07 0.14 -6.19
C GLU A 12 5.19 -0.88 -5.97
N TRP A 13 5.23 -1.90 -6.83
CA TRP A 13 6.20 -3.00 -6.76
C TRP A 13 7.52 -2.65 -7.46
N ALA A 14 8.53 -3.51 -7.31
CA ALA A 14 9.86 -3.28 -7.88
C ALA A 14 9.89 -3.22 -9.42
N ASP A 15 8.93 -3.87 -10.09
CA ASP A 15 8.76 -3.84 -11.55
C ASP A 15 7.96 -2.63 -12.05
N GLY A 16 7.43 -1.80 -11.14
CA GLY A 16 6.61 -0.64 -11.44
C GLY A 16 5.13 -0.94 -11.63
N GLU A 17 4.69 -2.19 -11.46
CA GLU A 17 3.28 -2.52 -11.38
C GLU A 17 2.67 -1.95 -10.09
N VAL A 18 1.38 -1.66 -10.16
CA VAL A 18 0.66 -0.94 -9.10
C VAL A 18 -0.63 -1.66 -8.76
N ASP A 19 -0.80 -1.97 -7.47
CA ASP A 19 -2.06 -2.49 -6.93
C ASP A 19 -2.74 -1.45 -6.02
N ASN A 20 -4.06 -1.53 -5.94
CA ASN A 20 -4.87 -0.67 -5.10
C ASN A 20 -5.76 -1.47 -4.13
N PHE A 21 -5.84 -0.99 -2.89
CA PHE A 21 -6.57 -1.63 -1.79
C PHE A 21 -7.50 -0.65 -1.11
N ALA A 22 -8.60 -1.14 -0.53
CA ALA A 22 -9.54 -0.28 0.18
C ALA A 22 -8.99 0.17 1.53
N THR A 23 -8.11 -0.62 2.16
CA THR A 23 -7.54 -0.33 3.48
C THR A 23 -6.05 -0.71 3.56
N PRO A 24 -5.28 -0.08 4.47
CA PRO A 24 -3.89 -0.48 4.73
C PRO A 24 -3.78 -1.94 5.19
N PHE A 25 -4.74 -2.41 5.99
CA PHE A 25 -4.76 -3.79 6.46
C PHE A 25 -4.89 -4.81 5.32
N GLU A 26 -5.70 -4.52 4.30
CA GLU A 26 -5.78 -5.37 3.11
C GLU A 26 -4.47 -5.36 2.31
N ALA A 27 -3.87 -4.18 2.15
CA ALA A 27 -2.58 -4.03 1.47
C ALA A 27 -1.48 -4.82 2.19
N GLU A 28 -1.32 -4.65 3.51
CA GLU A 28 -0.35 -5.40 4.32
C GLU A 28 -0.51 -6.91 4.17
N ARG A 29 -1.76 -7.40 4.23
CA ARG A 29 -2.03 -8.83 4.06
C ARG A 29 -1.62 -9.36 2.69
N TYR A 30 -1.86 -8.58 1.64
CA TYR A 30 -1.48 -8.97 0.29
C TYR A 30 0.03 -8.94 0.12
N ILE A 31 0.69 -7.86 0.58
CA ILE A 31 2.16 -7.72 0.56
C ILE A 31 2.81 -8.95 1.18
N ASN A 32 2.49 -9.25 2.44
CA ASN A 32 3.09 -10.37 3.15
C ASN A 32 2.78 -11.73 2.51
N ALA A 33 1.65 -11.87 1.81
CA ALA A 33 1.32 -13.10 1.10
C ALA A 33 2.10 -13.28 -0.22
N MET A 34 2.62 -12.19 -0.80
CA MET A 34 3.27 -12.17 -2.11
C MET A 34 4.78 -11.88 -2.07
N LEU A 35 5.38 -11.70 -0.88
CA LEU A 35 6.80 -11.36 -0.74
C LEU A 35 7.73 -12.28 -1.51
N ASP A 36 7.48 -13.60 -1.48
CA ASP A 36 8.31 -14.58 -2.17
C ASP A 36 8.26 -14.44 -3.71
N GLU A 37 7.18 -13.86 -4.25
CA GLU A 37 6.94 -13.71 -5.69
C GLU A 37 7.26 -12.31 -6.21
N LEU A 38 6.89 -11.26 -5.45
CA LEU A 38 6.92 -9.86 -5.89
C LEU A 38 7.97 -9.01 -5.16
N ASP A 39 8.67 -9.58 -4.16
CA ASP A 39 9.57 -8.87 -3.26
C ASP A 39 8.85 -7.78 -2.44
N VAL A 40 9.58 -7.04 -1.61
CA VAL A 40 9.06 -5.91 -0.83
C VAL A 40 8.69 -4.75 -1.79
N PRO A 41 7.49 -4.13 -1.63
CA PRO A 41 7.13 -2.99 -2.45
C PRO A 41 8.09 -1.81 -2.27
N THR A 42 8.23 -1.00 -3.31
CA THR A 42 9.13 0.16 -3.27
C THR A 42 8.49 1.37 -2.62
N ARG A 43 7.16 1.53 -2.78
CA ARG A 43 6.40 2.67 -2.29
C ARG A 43 4.97 2.27 -1.98
N ALA A 44 4.38 2.94 -0.99
CA ALA A 44 2.95 2.88 -0.72
C ALA A 44 2.43 4.27 -0.37
N TRP A 45 1.21 4.61 -0.78
CA TRP A 45 0.60 5.91 -0.45
C TRP A 45 -0.92 5.81 -0.38
N LEU A 46 -1.54 6.78 0.30
CA LEU A 46 -2.99 6.98 0.25
C LEU A 46 -3.33 8.02 -0.82
N GLU A 47 -4.33 7.74 -1.64
CA GLU A 47 -4.89 8.72 -2.58
C GLU A 47 -6.42 8.72 -2.58
N ASP A 48 -7.02 9.80 -3.06
CA ASP A 48 -8.47 9.81 -3.34
C ASP A 48 -8.82 9.18 -4.68
N MET A 49 -10.10 8.93 -4.93
CA MET A 49 -10.59 8.33 -6.19
C MET A 49 -10.38 9.22 -7.44
N ALA A 50 -9.83 10.42 -7.29
CA ALA A 50 -9.39 11.25 -8.41
C ALA A 50 -7.87 11.15 -8.66
N GLY A 51 -7.17 10.25 -7.96
CA GLY A 51 -5.73 10.01 -8.08
C GLY A 51 -4.89 11.07 -7.36
N ASN A 52 -5.48 11.89 -6.49
CA ASN A 52 -4.71 12.87 -5.74
C ASN A 52 -4.11 12.19 -4.51
N LYS A 53 -2.79 12.03 -4.51
CA LYS A 53 -2.05 11.57 -3.34
C LYS A 53 -2.30 12.48 -2.13
N LYS A 54 -2.59 11.86 -0.99
CA LYS A 54 -2.80 12.51 0.30
C LYS A 54 -1.53 12.48 1.16
N TRP A 55 -0.92 11.31 1.30
CA TRP A 55 0.34 11.08 2.01
C TRP A 55 0.94 9.73 1.62
N ASP A 56 2.24 9.54 1.89
CA ASP A 56 2.96 8.29 1.68
C ASP A 56 2.99 7.48 2.98
N TYR A 57 3.02 6.15 2.88
CA TYR A 57 3.29 5.25 4.00
C TYR A 57 4.77 4.88 4.03
N ASP A 58 5.33 4.76 5.23
CA ASP A 58 6.58 4.06 5.46
C ASP A 58 6.34 2.55 5.42
N ILE A 59 7.17 1.84 4.65
CA ILE A 59 7.17 0.38 4.56
C ILE A 59 8.24 -0.13 5.51
N VAL A 60 7.82 -0.79 6.60
CA VAL A 60 8.72 -1.27 7.65
C VAL A 60 8.46 -2.75 7.94
N GLU A 61 9.53 -3.50 8.22
CA GLU A 61 9.43 -4.85 8.76
C GLU A 61 9.39 -4.76 10.29
N ASP A 62 8.37 -5.36 10.92
CA ASP A 62 8.27 -5.42 12.38
C ASP A 62 9.16 -6.53 12.98
N ASP A 63 9.21 -6.61 14.31
CA ASP A 63 10.05 -7.58 15.02
C ASP A 63 9.69 -9.06 14.72
N ASP A 64 8.48 -9.31 14.19
CA ASP A 64 8.00 -10.64 13.80
C ASP A 64 8.29 -10.94 12.30
N GLY A 65 8.96 -10.04 11.59
CA GLY A 65 9.27 -10.18 10.17
C GLY A 65 8.09 -9.83 9.25
N VAL A 66 7.08 -9.13 9.76
CA VAL A 66 5.87 -8.78 9.00
C VAL A 66 6.01 -7.37 8.46
N ILE A 67 5.75 -7.20 7.17
CA ILE A 67 5.72 -5.88 6.53
C ILE A 67 4.48 -5.10 6.97
N ARG A 68 4.69 -3.87 7.44
CA ARG A 68 3.67 -2.91 7.89
C ARG A 68 3.72 -1.63 7.07
N LEU A 69 2.56 -1.01 6.93
CA LEU A 69 2.40 0.33 6.34
C LEU A 69 2.10 1.33 7.47
N ILE A 70 3.06 2.21 7.76
CA ILE A 70 2.97 3.19 8.84
C ILE A 70 2.79 4.60 8.24
N ASP A 71 1.87 5.38 8.78
CA ASP A 71 1.66 6.81 8.46
C ASP A 71 2.55 7.71 9.34
#